data_AF-A0A846ZWU9-F1
#
_entry.id   AF-A0A846ZWU9-F1
#
_cell.length_a   1.000
_cell.length_b   1.000
_cell.length_c   1.000
_cell.angle_alpha   90.00
_cell.angle_beta   90.00
_cell.angle_gamma   90.00
#
_symmetry.space_group_name_H-M   'P 1'
#
loop_
_entity.id
_entity.type
_entity.pdbx_description
1 polymer ?
#
loop_
_entity_poly.entity_id
_entity_poly.type
_entity_poly.pdbx_seq_one_letter_code
_entity_poly.pdbx_strand_id
1 'polypeptide(L)' 'MVQEAHAQITWATNIVLLSKVNDPNERLWYAQKTVENGWSRNVLGLQIEQELYHMCSSFFWNWERDFW' A
#
# COMPACT_ATOMS: atom_id res chain seq x y z
N MET A 1 -9.60 17.56 -22.73
CA MET A 1 -9.02 16.19 -22.72
C MET A 1 -8.65 15.88 -21.28
N VAL A 2 -9.58 15.31 -20.51
CA VAL A 2 -9.29 14.81 -19.16
C VAL A 2 -8.74 13.40 -19.37
N GLN A 3 -7.44 13.23 -19.20
CA GLN A 3 -6.83 11.91 -19.23
C GLN A 3 -7.33 11.16 -17.99
N GLU A 4 -8.22 10.21 -18.22
CA GLU A 4 -8.56 9.21 -17.23
C GLU A 4 -7.27 8.44 -16.94
N ALA A 5 -6.60 8.83 -15.85
CA ALA A 5 -5.50 8.10 -15.27
C ALA A 5 -6.10 6.78 -14.75
N HIS A 6 -6.30 5.83 -15.67
CA HIS A 6 -6.50 4.45 -15.32
C HIS A 6 -5.39 4.11 -14.31
N ALA A 7 -5.78 3.82 -13.08
CA ALA A 7 -4.92 3.37 -12.01
C ALA A 7 -4.35 1.99 -12.36
N GLN A 8 -3.51 1.92 -13.39
CA GLN A 8 -2.80 0.73 -13.75
C GLN A 8 -1.58 0.68 -12.85
N ILE A 9 -1.61 -0.24 -11.89
CA ILE A 9 -0.39 -0.68 -11.25
C ILE A 9 0.51 -1.24 -12.34
N THR A 10 1.55 -0.49 -12.70
CA THR A 10 2.53 -0.99 -13.65
C THR A 10 3.21 -2.23 -13.08
N TRP A 11 3.50 -3.24 -13.91
CA TRP A 11 4.24 -4.45 -13.52
C TRP A 11 5.53 -4.12 -12.74
N ALA A 12 6.18 -3.02 -13.09
CA ALA A 12 7.37 -2.55 -12.39
C ALA A 12 7.09 -2.05 -10.95
N THR A 13 5.89 -1.55 -10.65
CA THR A 13 5.46 -1.29 -9.26
C THR A 13 5.28 -2.60 -8.48
N ASN A 14 4.75 -3.65 -9.11
CA ASN A 14 4.68 -4.98 -8.49
C ASN A 14 6.06 -5.57 -8.21
N ILE A 15 7.04 -5.39 -9.12
CA ILE A 15 8.43 -5.82 -8.88
C ILE A 15 9.03 -5.09 -7.67
N VAL A 16 8.80 -3.78 -7.54
CA VAL A 16 9.28 -3.02 -6.38
C VAL A 16 8.67 -3.55 -5.09
N LEU A 17 7.37 -3.82 -5.09
CA LEU A 17 6.67 -4.45 -3.96
C LEU A 17 7.24 -5.83 -3.62
N LEU A 18 7.51 -6.65 -4.64
CA LEU A 18 8.14 -7.96 -4.49
C LEU A 18 9.56 -7.87 -3.92
N SER A 19 10.30 -6.81 -4.25
CA SER A 19 11.69 -6.61 -3.81
C SER A 19 11.82 -5.94 -2.44
N LYS A 20 10.91 -5.02 -2.10
CA LYS A 20 10.96 -4.21 -0.87
C LYS A 20 10.17 -4.81 0.28
N VAL A 21 9.10 -5.54 -0.01
CA VAL A 21 8.18 -6.09 1.00
C VAL A 21 8.29 -7.60 1.01
N ASN A 22 8.80 -8.16 2.12
CA ASN A 22 8.93 -9.60 2.30
C ASN A 22 7.62 -10.28 2.72
N ASP A 23 6.75 -9.57 3.46
CA ASP A 23 5.49 -10.14 3.92
C ASP A 23 4.43 -10.14 2.80
N PRO A 24 3.84 -11.30 2.47
CA PRO A 24 2.84 -11.38 1.40
C PRO A 24 1.54 -10.61 1.72
N ASN A 25 1.16 -10.46 2.99
CA ASN A 25 -0.03 -9.70 3.40
C ASN A 25 0.20 -8.20 3.28
N GLU A 26 1.35 -7.72 3.73
CA GLU A 26 1.77 -6.32 3.58
C GLU A 26 1.81 -5.94 2.08
N ARG A 27 2.34 -6.84 1.25
CA ARG A 27 2.42 -6.64 -0.20
C ARG A 27 1.05 -6.51 -0.85
N LEU A 28 0.10 -7.38 -0.49
CA LEU A 28 -1.26 -7.34 -1.01
C LEU A 28 -1.98 -6.05 -0.58
N TRP A 29 -1.77 -5.63 0.66
CA TRP A 29 -2.34 -4.39 1.19
C TRP A 29 -1.85 -3.16 0.43
N TYR A 30 -0.52 -3.05 0.22
CA TYR A 30 0.05 -1.96 -0.57
C TYR A 30 -0.39 -2.00 -2.03
N ALA A 31 -0.50 -3.19 -2.63
CA ALA A 31 -1.02 -3.33 -3.99
C ALA A 31 -2.47 -2.82 -4.09
N GLN A 32 -3.35 -3.25 -3.20
CA GLN A 32 -4.74 -2.77 -3.17
C GLN A 32 -4.82 -1.26 -2.96
N LYS A 33 -4.09 -0.71 -1.99
CA LYS A 33 -4.05 0.73 -1.73
C LYS A 33 -3.49 1.54 -2.91
N THR A 34 -2.57 0.97 -3.67
CA THR A 34 -2.04 1.59 -4.90
C THR A 34 -3.10 1.67 -6.00
N VAL A 35 -3.93 0.63 -6.17
CA VAL A 35 -5.07 0.67 -7.11
C VAL A 35 -6.10 1.69 -6.63
N GLU A 36 -6.47 1.62 -5.35
CA GLU A 36 -7.55 2.40 -4.76
C GLU A 36 -7.25 3.91 -4.77
N ASN A 37 -6.01 4.30 -4.43
CA ASN A 37 -5.60 5.70 -4.35
C ASN A 37 -4.83 6.20 -5.58
N GLY A 38 -4.56 5.33 -6.56
CA GLY A 38 -3.76 5.69 -7.74
C GLY A 38 -2.33 6.12 -7.41
N TRP A 39 -1.70 5.51 -6.40
CA TRP A 39 -0.37 5.93 -5.95
C TRP A 39 0.69 5.73 -7.03
N SER A 40 1.51 6.77 -7.24
CA SER A 40 2.69 6.70 -8.09
C SER A 40 3.78 5.88 -7.41
N ARG A 41 4.75 5.35 -8.18
CA ARG A 41 5.86 4.54 -7.62
C ARG A 41 6.65 5.28 -6.52
N ASN A 42 6.84 6.59 -6.64
CA ASN A 42 7.48 7.40 -5.60
C ASN A 42 6.63 7.46 -4.32
N VAL A 43 5.33 7.67 -4.46
CA VAL A 43 4.40 7.70 -3.31
C VAL A 43 4.39 6.34 -2.63
N LEU A 44 4.28 5.26 -3.40
CA LEU A 44 4.35 3.90 -2.87
C LEU A 44 5.67 3.65 -2.11
N GLY A 45 6.81 4.06 -2.67
CA GLY A 45 8.11 3.94 -2.02
C GLY A 45 8.16 4.68 -0.67
N LEU A 46 7.64 5.90 -0.62
CA LEU A 46 7.52 6.69 0.61
C LEU A 46 6.57 6.06 1.63
N GLN A 47 5.47 5.44 1.20
CA GLN A 47 4.50 4.78 2.08
C GLN A 47 5.04 3.46 2.66
N ILE A 48 5.89 2.75 1.89
CA ILE A 48 6.63 1.58 2.37
C ILE A 48 7.70 2.02 3.38
N GLU A 49 8.45 3.09 3.09
CA GLU A 49 9.45 3.64 4.01
C GLU A 49 8.86 4.20 5.30
N GLN A 50 7.62 4.68 5.26
CA GLN A 50 6.86 5.12 6.44
C GLN A 50 6.18 3.98 7.22
N GLU A 51 6.35 2.72 6.79
CA GLU A 51 5.73 1.54 7.41
C GLU A 51 4.22 1.74 7.65
N LEU A 52 3.54 2.35 6.69
CA LEU A 52 2.13 2.71 6.83
C LEU A 52 1.24 1.51 7.12
N TYR A 53 1.64 0.32 6.65
CA TYR A 53 1.01 -0.94 6.98
C TYR A 53 1.09 -1.26 8.49
N HIS A 54 2.25 -1.07 9.13
CA HIS A 54 2.39 -1.26 10.57
C HIS A 54 1.56 -0.24 11.36
N MET A 55 1.51 1.00 10.91
CA MET A 55 0.67 2.04 11.53
C MET A 55 -0.82 1.71 11.41
N CYS A 56 -1.29 1.36 10.20
CA CYS A 56 -2.69 1.04 9.96
C CYS A 56 -3.09 -0.28 10.62
N SER A 57 -2.20 -1.28 10.63
CA SER A 57 -2.46 -2.52 11.34
C SER A 57 -2.52 -2.26 12.84
N SER A 58 -1.59 -1.51 13.43
CA SER A 58 -1.65 -1.13 14.84
C SER A 58 -2.94 -0.38 15.16
N PHE A 59 -3.39 0.53 14.30
CA PHE A 59 -4.68 1.22 14.49
C PHE A 59 -5.86 0.24 14.47
N PHE A 60 -5.90 -0.68 13.51
CA PHE A 60 -6.94 -1.70 13.41
C PHE A 60 -6.94 -2.68 14.59
N TRP A 61 -5.75 -3.14 15.00
CA TRP A 61 -5.55 -4.04 16.15
C TRP A 61 -5.76 -3.34 17.50
N ASN A 62 -5.47 -2.04 17.60
CA ASN A 62 -5.68 -1.26 18.82
C ASN A 62 -7.17 -0.97 19.04
N TRP A 63 -7.93 -0.79 17.97
CA TRP A 63 -9.38 -0.59 18.02
C TRP A 63 -10.17 -1.83 18.49
N GLU A 64 -9.63 -3.03 18.30
CA GLU A 64 -10.28 -4.27 18.78
C GLU A 64 -10.08 -4.48 20.30
N ARG A 65 -9.12 -3.78 20.92
CA ARG A 65 -8.79 -3.92 22.35
C ARG A 65 -9.51 -2.91 23.25
N ASP A 66 -10.01 -1.81 22.70
CA ASP A 66 -10.76 -0.76 23.42
C ASP A 66 -12.27 -1.04 23.52
N PHE A 67 -12.75 -2.16 22.94
CA PHE A 67 -14.15 -2.59 22.98
C PHE A 67 -14.42 -3.72 24.01
N TRP A 68 -13.85 -3.61 25.22
CA TRP A 68 -14.29 -4.35 26.41
C TRP A 68 -14.22 -3.49 27.68
#